data_AF-A0A1H4C8K1-F1
#
_entry.id   AF-A0A1H4C8K1-F1
#
_cell.length_a   1.000
_cell.length_b   1.000
_cell.length_c   1.000
_cell.angle_alpha   90.00
_cell.angle_beta   90.00
_cell.angle_gamma   90.00
#
_symmetry.space_group_name_H-M   'P 1'
#
loop_
_entity.id
_entity.type
_entity.pdbx_description
1 polymer ?
#
loop_
_entity_poly.entity_id
_entity_poly.type
_entity_poly.pdbx_seq_one_letter_code
_entity_poly.pdbx_strand_id
1 'polypeptide(L)'
;MSKRNKIAGYDKNVVNEQLGVKKLETLLLGTYRLIPYFTVNDKTPNYDGYFELCDEVIDDNKITEPKSRFNVQIKTVNSDYKNKNKRDHLEYKYKHQFDTKILNATLKEVTKDPTIFFIVDPINSKIFWKYLSEEFCMANVEYKNGAKDTFILYFSDEDEITDTEAFIDNLIVISSTHKKHLEESKDNNRSEILLLTESEDIRKEAQDAWDYINNMFSGSFKFIKDAFYPNTWKFGISYGKEKSWSQVGIYRIEQGDNNELIKKYDRNEKGLLSSYYTGIRNLLEVTKDYVKGCVNEFFSRDQYIAQCRYIPDVAIEELIFEDIDNQYMANNNCGNEVYYGIPTETIELDFYDELVCDGVATPRTEFFLEEMRRRGKKQIQRPWTKVLKGVFGDIKSEHIVNPITGMKEQITYIEPVHDRSHEEVFKENRTRFCQGIRAFVEASLERFDKSFVSEIDADTLVREIEKIRVDLLPEYSWYKLWYVCFGTMSLKILGEEPSMIAMNYITVK
;
A
#
# COMPACT_ATOMS: atom_id res chain seq x y z
N MET A 1 -11.89 -7.25 -50.92
CA MET A 1 -10.60 -7.95 -50.65
C MET A 1 -10.11 -7.52 -49.26
N SER A 2 -10.27 -8.38 -48.26
CA SER A 2 -9.85 -8.11 -46.88
C SER A 2 -8.35 -8.37 -46.72
N LYS A 3 -7.61 -7.39 -46.19
CA LYS A 3 -6.20 -7.56 -45.79
C LYS A 3 -6.16 -8.59 -44.66
N ARG A 4 -5.63 -9.79 -44.94
CA ARG A 4 -5.23 -10.73 -43.89
C ARG A 4 -4.11 -10.08 -43.08
N ASN A 5 -4.39 -9.76 -41.81
CA ASN A 5 -3.35 -9.50 -40.82
C ASN A 5 -2.46 -10.74 -40.74
N LYS A 6 -1.22 -10.64 -41.21
CA LYS A 6 -0.20 -11.67 -40.97
C LYS A 6 0.08 -11.66 -39.47
N ILE A 7 -0.38 -12.69 -38.77
CA ILE A 7 0.12 -13.03 -37.44
C ILE A 7 1.65 -13.17 -37.58
N ALA A 8 2.42 -12.45 -36.75
CA ALA A 8 3.86 -12.56 -36.74
C ALA A 8 4.23 -14.01 -36.40
N GLY A 9 4.79 -14.73 -37.37
CA GLY A 9 5.29 -16.09 -37.15
C GLY A 9 6.63 -16.06 -36.41
N TYR A 10 6.95 -17.14 -35.71
CA TYR A 10 8.28 -17.35 -35.16
C TYR A 10 9.27 -17.62 -36.31
N ASP A 11 10.36 -16.85 -36.36
CA ASP A 11 11.44 -17.10 -37.31
C ASP A 11 12.46 -18.11 -36.76
N LYS A 12 13.43 -18.50 -37.57
CA LYS A 12 14.49 -19.43 -37.15
C LYS A 12 15.35 -18.88 -36.01
N ASN A 13 15.41 -17.56 -35.82
CA ASN A 13 16.22 -16.94 -34.78
C ASN A 13 15.60 -17.17 -33.41
N VAL A 14 14.27 -17.02 -33.28
CA VAL A 14 13.55 -17.32 -32.03
C VAL A 14 13.75 -18.78 -31.60
N VAL A 15 13.70 -19.71 -32.56
CA VAL A 15 13.94 -21.14 -32.28
C VAL A 15 15.38 -21.38 -31.83
N ASN A 16 16.36 -20.77 -32.49
CA ASN A 16 17.77 -20.91 -32.12
C ASN A 16 18.07 -20.30 -30.74
N GLU A 17 17.46 -19.17 -30.42
CA GLU A 17 17.57 -18.52 -29.11
C GLU A 17 17.02 -19.41 -27.99
N GLN A 18 15.84 -20.01 -28.20
CA GLN A 18 15.28 -21.01 -27.28
C GLN A 18 16.19 -22.21 -27.07
N LEU A 19 16.78 -22.73 -28.15
CA LEU A 19 17.71 -23.85 -28.07
C LEU A 19 18.99 -23.47 -27.30
N GLY A 20 19.51 -22.26 -27.49
CA GLY A 20 20.67 -21.74 -26.76
C GLY A 20 20.40 -21.59 -25.27
N VAL A 21 19.30 -20.93 -24.88
CA VAL A 21 18.91 -20.76 -23.47
C VAL A 21 18.73 -22.14 -22.80
N LYS A 22 17.98 -23.05 -23.43
CA LYS A 22 17.77 -24.39 -22.87
C LYS A 22 19.06 -25.19 -22.71
N LYS A 23 20.02 -25.02 -23.64
CA LYS A 23 21.33 -25.67 -23.56
C LYS A 23 22.12 -25.17 -22.34
N LEU A 24 22.12 -23.86 -22.11
CA LEU A 24 22.72 -23.26 -20.92
C LEU A 24 22.04 -23.74 -19.64
N GLU A 25 20.70 -23.70 -19.58
CA GLU A 25 19.95 -24.21 -18.41
C GLU A 25 20.29 -25.66 -18.08
N THR A 26 20.36 -26.51 -19.11
CA THR A 26 20.70 -27.92 -18.93
C THR A 26 22.11 -28.11 -18.38
N LEU A 27 23.08 -27.32 -18.85
CA LEU A 27 24.45 -27.35 -18.33
C LEU A 27 24.48 -26.94 -16.85
N LEU A 28 23.83 -25.83 -16.51
CA LEU A 28 23.85 -25.28 -15.14
C LEU A 28 23.11 -26.21 -14.17
N LEU A 29 21.91 -26.68 -14.51
CA LEU A 29 21.17 -27.65 -13.69
C LEU A 29 21.91 -28.97 -13.50
N GLY A 30 22.72 -29.37 -14.50
CA GLY A 30 23.56 -30.57 -14.42
C GLY A 30 24.61 -30.53 -13.31
N THR A 31 24.92 -29.34 -12.78
CA THR A 31 25.84 -29.16 -11.64
C THR A 31 25.18 -29.43 -10.28
N TYR A 32 23.85 -29.43 -10.21
CA TYR A 32 23.06 -29.42 -8.97
C TYR A 32 23.35 -28.26 -8.00
N ARG A 33 24.23 -27.33 -8.37
CA ARG A 33 24.64 -26.18 -7.55
C ARG A 33 24.24 -24.85 -8.18
N LEU A 34 23.84 -24.85 -9.44
CA LEU A 34 23.40 -23.66 -10.17
C LEU A 34 21.95 -23.82 -10.63
N ILE A 35 21.07 -22.96 -10.12
CA ILE A 35 19.63 -22.99 -10.42
C ILE A 35 19.27 -21.79 -11.31
N PRO A 36 19.02 -21.99 -12.62
CA PRO A 36 18.72 -20.93 -13.56
C PRO A 36 17.24 -20.53 -13.57
N TYR A 37 16.98 -19.23 -13.75
CA TYR A 37 15.67 -18.61 -13.92
C TYR A 37 15.73 -17.66 -15.13
N PHE A 38 15.86 -18.24 -16.32
CA PHE A 38 15.99 -17.47 -17.55
C PHE A 38 14.65 -17.20 -18.21
N THR A 39 14.60 -16.10 -18.94
CA THR A 39 13.43 -15.68 -19.72
C THR A 39 13.76 -15.73 -21.20
N VAL A 40 12.77 -16.08 -22.02
CA VAL A 40 12.92 -16.15 -23.48
C VAL A 40 11.86 -15.24 -24.09
N ASN A 41 12.26 -14.40 -25.04
CA ASN A 41 11.39 -13.43 -25.72
C ASN A 41 10.82 -12.32 -24.80
N ASP A 42 11.38 -12.14 -23.60
CA ASP A 42 10.97 -11.04 -22.73
C ASP A 42 11.60 -9.73 -23.19
N LYS A 43 10.84 -8.64 -23.11
CA LYS A 43 11.24 -7.28 -23.53
C LYS A 43 11.54 -6.39 -22.31
N THR A 44 11.90 -7.00 -21.19
CA THR A 44 12.32 -6.28 -19.99
C THR A 44 13.72 -5.70 -20.24
N PRO A 45 14.00 -4.42 -19.91
CA PRO A 45 14.90 -3.65 -20.77
C PRO A 45 16.39 -4.04 -20.80
N ASN A 46 16.96 -4.88 -19.92
CA ASN A 46 18.42 -5.02 -19.83
C ASN A 46 19.02 -6.38 -19.37
N TYR A 47 18.25 -7.40 -18.99
CA TYR A 47 18.78 -8.72 -18.57
C TYR A 47 17.87 -9.85 -19.09
N ASP A 48 18.45 -11.02 -19.38
CA ASP A 48 17.71 -12.20 -19.87
C ASP A 48 17.29 -13.16 -18.74
N GLY A 49 17.54 -12.78 -17.48
CA GLY A 49 17.17 -13.52 -16.27
C GLY A 49 18.30 -13.53 -15.23
N TYR A 50 18.28 -14.52 -14.34
CA TYR A 50 19.33 -14.74 -13.34
C TYR A 50 19.54 -16.22 -13.06
N PHE A 51 20.61 -16.58 -12.35
CA PHE A 51 20.74 -17.89 -11.71
C PHE A 51 21.23 -17.75 -10.27
N GLU A 52 20.95 -18.76 -9.46
CA GLU A 52 21.37 -18.85 -8.06
C GLU A 52 22.47 -19.90 -7.91
N LEU A 53 23.53 -19.52 -7.20
CA LEU A 53 24.59 -20.41 -6.73
C LEU A 53 24.18 -20.95 -5.36
N CYS A 54 24.13 -22.27 -5.24
CA CYS A 54 23.72 -22.99 -4.04
C CYS A 54 24.89 -23.73 -3.38
N ASP A 55 24.71 -24.05 -2.11
CA ASP A 55 25.63 -24.92 -1.38
C ASP A 55 25.69 -26.35 -1.92
N GLU A 56 26.83 -27.00 -1.66
CA GLU A 56 27.05 -28.40 -2.01
C GLU A 56 25.99 -29.27 -1.31
N VAL A 57 25.45 -30.25 -2.04
CA VAL A 57 24.28 -31.03 -1.63
C VAL A 57 24.51 -31.69 -0.27
N ILE A 58 23.75 -31.25 0.74
CA ILE A 58 23.73 -31.84 2.08
C ILE A 58 22.78 -33.04 2.03
N ASP A 59 23.31 -34.21 1.64
CA ASP A 59 22.68 -35.53 1.76
C ASP A 59 21.54 -35.88 0.74
N ASP A 60 21.23 -37.18 0.64
CA ASP A 60 20.33 -37.80 -0.36
C ASP A 60 18.85 -37.31 -0.33
N ASN A 61 18.48 -36.44 0.63
CA ASN A 61 17.15 -35.84 0.76
C ASN A 61 17.21 -34.29 0.72
N LYS A 62 17.36 -33.78 -0.51
CA LYS A 62 17.66 -32.40 -0.94
C LYS A 62 16.91 -31.25 -0.25
N ILE A 63 17.67 -30.32 0.33
CA ILE A 63 17.45 -28.87 0.29
C ILE A 63 18.79 -28.21 -0.07
N THR A 64 18.87 -27.55 -1.23
CA THR A 64 20.03 -26.73 -1.63
C THR A 64 19.76 -25.29 -1.25
N GLU A 65 20.54 -24.72 -0.34
CA GLU A 65 20.37 -23.32 0.08
C GLU A 65 21.04 -22.36 -0.92
N PRO A 66 20.34 -21.34 -1.44
CA PRO A 66 20.93 -20.33 -2.31
C PRO A 66 21.86 -19.41 -1.52
N LYS A 67 23.12 -19.30 -1.97
CA LYS A 67 24.16 -18.43 -1.38
C LYS A 67 24.26 -17.07 -2.07
N SER A 68 24.19 -17.07 -3.40
CA SER A 68 24.46 -15.89 -4.20
C SER A 68 23.64 -15.91 -5.47
N ARG A 69 23.23 -14.73 -5.96
CA ARG A 69 22.53 -14.56 -7.22
C ARG A 69 23.42 -13.87 -8.24
N PHE A 70 23.25 -14.22 -9.52
CA PHE A 70 23.94 -13.61 -10.64
C PHE A 70 22.94 -13.23 -11.72
N ASN A 71 22.90 -11.96 -12.11
CA ASN A 71 22.12 -11.54 -13.27
C ASN A 71 22.82 -11.91 -14.55
N VAL A 72 22.05 -12.20 -15.60
CA VAL A 72 22.62 -12.68 -16.86
C VAL A 72 22.10 -11.96 -18.08
N GLN A 73 22.97 -11.88 -19.08
CA GLN A 73 22.59 -11.64 -20.46
C GLN A 73 23.14 -12.80 -21.31
N ILE A 74 22.26 -13.41 -22.09
CA ILE A 74 22.52 -14.60 -22.89
C ILE A 74 22.40 -14.23 -24.38
N LYS A 75 23.43 -14.55 -25.16
CA LYS A 75 23.36 -14.45 -26.62
C LYS A 75 23.64 -15.78 -27.28
N THR A 76 22.72 -16.17 -28.16
CA THR A 76 22.88 -17.38 -28.97
C THR A 76 23.48 -17.00 -30.32
N VAL A 77 24.62 -17.60 -30.68
CA VAL A 77 25.25 -17.43 -31.99
C VAL A 77 24.80 -18.50 -32.97
N ASN A 78 24.80 -18.17 -34.27
CA ASN A 78 24.40 -19.10 -35.33
C ASN A 78 25.58 -19.99 -35.79
N SER A 79 25.25 -21.15 -36.36
CA SER A 79 26.14 -22.21 -36.91
C SER A 79 27.46 -21.76 -37.56
N ASP A 80 27.44 -20.68 -38.33
CA ASP A 80 28.57 -20.25 -39.14
C ASP A 80 29.36 -19.08 -38.53
N TYR A 81 29.09 -18.77 -37.27
CA TYR A 81 29.74 -17.65 -36.59
C TYR A 81 31.20 -17.99 -36.27
N LYS A 82 32.11 -17.49 -37.11
CA LYS A 82 33.54 -17.39 -36.82
C LYS A 82 33.96 -15.94 -36.95
N ASN A 83 34.83 -15.46 -36.06
CA ASN A 83 35.41 -14.13 -36.22
C ASN A 83 36.18 -14.07 -37.55
N LYS A 84 35.66 -13.29 -38.52
CA LYS A 84 36.26 -13.12 -39.86
C LYS A 84 37.24 -11.95 -39.93
N ASN A 85 37.61 -11.33 -38.80
CA ASN A 85 38.59 -10.24 -38.81
C ASN A 85 39.95 -10.76 -39.29
N LYS A 86 40.51 -10.15 -40.35
CA LYS A 86 41.75 -10.58 -41.01
C LYS A 86 42.98 -9.73 -40.66
N ARG A 87 42.86 -8.72 -39.80
CA ARG A 87 43.94 -7.74 -39.55
C ARG A 87 44.30 -7.59 -38.07
N ASP A 88 43.31 -7.56 -37.18
CA ASP A 88 43.50 -7.46 -35.73
C ASP A 88 42.59 -8.49 -35.02
N HIS A 89 43.00 -9.03 -33.86
CA HIS A 89 42.24 -9.99 -33.04
C HIS A 89 42.03 -11.37 -33.68
N LEU A 90 43.07 -11.93 -34.29
CA LEU A 90 43.06 -13.27 -34.93
C LEU A 90 42.98 -14.41 -33.91
N GLU A 91 43.43 -14.15 -32.69
CA GLU A 91 43.43 -15.07 -31.55
C GLU A 91 42.02 -15.39 -31.04
N TYR A 92 41.06 -14.50 -31.28
CA TYR A 92 39.68 -14.66 -30.81
C TYR A 92 38.80 -15.32 -31.86
N LYS A 93 38.35 -16.55 -31.57
CA LYS A 93 37.51 -17.34 -32.49
C LYS A 93 36.07 -16.82 -32.56
N TYR A 94 35.59 -16.19 -31.49
CA TYR A 94 34.24 -15.66 -31.36
C TYR A 94 34.27 -14.18 -30.96
N LYS A 95 33.27 -13.43 -31.43
CA LYS A 95 33.01 -12.05 -31.01
C LYS A 95 31.51 -11.79 -31.06
N HIS A 96 31.03 -10.74 -30.44
CA HIS A 96 29.64 -10.31 -30.61
C HIS A 96 29.54 -8.82 -30.34
N GLN A 97 28.59 -8.15 -31.01
CA GLN A 97 28.33 -6.73 -30.85
C GLN A 97 27.14 -6.55 -29.90
N PHE A 98 27.37 -5.83 -28.81
CA PHE A 98 26.47 -5.70 -27.66
C PHE A 98 25.95 -4.29 -27.54
N ASP A 99 24.72 -4.12 -27.05
CA ASP A 99 24.22 -2.81 -26.64
C ASP A 99 24.97 -2.34 -25.39
N THR A 100 25.43 -1.09 -25.35
CA THR A 100 26.14 -0.51 -24.18
C THR A 100 25.22 -0.35 -22.97
N LYS A 101 23.90 -0.49 -23.12
CA LYS A 101 22.93 -0.49 -22.01
C LYS A 101 23.23 -1.52 -20.92
N ILE A 102 23.74 -2.70 -21.25
CA ILE A 102 24.10 -3.70 -20.23
C ILE A 102 25.25 -3.20 -19.35
N LEU A 103 26.29 -2.60 -19.95
CA LEU A 103 27.42 -2.03 -19.21
C LEU A 103 26.95 -0.86 -18.33
N ASN A 104 26.04 -0.03 -18.86
CA ASN A 104 25.44 1.05 -18.09
C ASN A 104 24.54 0.53 -16.96
N ALA A 105 23.83 -0.58 -17.15
CA ALA A 105 22.99 -1.18 -16.12
C ALA A 105 23.86 -1.75 -14.98
N THR A 106 25.00 -2.34 -15.32
CA THR A 106 25.99 -2.81 -14.35
C THR A 106 26.70 -1.64 -13.64
N LEU A 107 27.14 -0.60 -14.35
CA LEU A 107 27.83 0.56 -13.76
C LEU A 107 26.93 1.52 -12.97
N LYS A 108 25.66 1.63 -13.35
CA LYS A 108 24.67 2.42 -12.61
C LYS A 108 24.07 1.63 -11.44
N GLU A 109 24.61 0.45 -11.15
CA GLU A 109 24.16 -0.46 -10.09
C GLU A 109 22.64 -0.68 -10.11
N VAL A 110 22.06 -0.87 -11.31
CA VAL A 110 20.62 -1.18 -11.45
C VAL A 110 20.27 -2.48 -10.70
N THR A 111 21.29 -3.30 -10.42
CA THR A 111 21.25 -4.46 -9.54
C THR A 111 22.55 -4.54 -8.72
N LYS A 112 22.45 -5.06 -7.50
CA LYS A 112 23.59 -5.38 -6.62
C LYS A 112 24.11 -6.81 -6.76
N ASP A 113 23.52 -7.58 -7.68
CA ASP A 113 24.03 -8.91 -7.99
C ASP A 113 25.10 -8.80 -9.09
N PRO A 114 26.21 -9.57 -8.98
CA PRO A 114 27.21 -9.65 -10.03
C PRO A 114 26.57 -10.08 -11.36
N THR A 115 27.02 -9.46 -12.46
CA THR A 115 26.47 -9.73 -13.80
C THR A 115 27.38 -10.64 -14.61
N ILE A 116 26.84 -11.75 -15.12
CA ILE A 116 27.52 -12.70 -15.99
C ILE A 116 26.97 -12.60 -17.41
N PHE A 117 27.87 -12.55 -18.37
CA PHE A 117 27.54 -12.54 -19.77
C PHE A 117 27.80 -13.91 -20.39
N PHE A 118 26.86 -14.48 -21.15
CA PHE A 118 27.00 -15.76 -21.83
C PHE A 118 26.89 -15.65 -23.36
N ILE A 119 27.79 -16.36 -24.07
CA ILE A 119 27.60 -16.74 -25.48
C ILE A 119 27.34 -18.23 -25.56
N VAL A 120 26.25 -18.62 -26.21
CA VAL A 120 25.91 -20.01 -26.46
C VAL A 120 25.98 -20.31 -27.96
N ASP A 121 26.81 -21.28 -28.33
CA ASP A 121 26.84 -21.93 -29.64
C ASP A 121 26.14 -23.29 -29.50
N PRO A 122 24.81 -23.36 -29.75
CA PRO A 122 24.04 -24.57 -29.53
C PRO A 122 24.43 -25.71 -30.48
N ILE A 123 25.07 -25.40 -31.62
CA ILE A 123 25.38 -26.38 -32.67
C ILE A 123 26.72 -27.05 -32.38
N ASN A 124 27.75 -26.28 -32.08
CA ASN A 124 29.03 -26.84 -31.65
C ASN A 124 29.04 -27.22 -30.16
N SER A 125 27.93 -26.97 -29.44
CA SER A 125 27.76 -27.22 -28.01
C SER A 125 28.81 -26.53 -27.15
N LYS A 126 29.15 -25.28 -27.48
CA LYS A 126 30.10 -24.47 -26.73
C LYS A 126 29.39 -23.35 -26.00
N ILE A 127 29.82 -23.08 -24.77
CA ILE A 127 29.30 -21.99 -23.94
C ILE A 127 30.49 -21.19 -23.45
N PHE A 128 30.47 -19.89 -23.70
CA PHE A 128 31.49 -18.96 -23.25
C PHE A 128 30.89 -17.99 -22.25
N TRP A 129 31.69 -17.51 -21.31
CA TRP A 129 31.24 -16.59 -20.28
C TRP A 129 32.23 -15.47 -20.00
N LYS A 130 31.73 -14.32 -19.54
CA LYS A 130 32.55 -13.23 -18.98
C LYS A 130 31.84 -12.61 -17.78
N TYR A 131 32.62 -12.32 -16.74
CA TYR A 131 32.15 -11.47 -15.64
C TYR A 131 32.25 -10.00 -16.04
N LEU A 132 31.14 -9.28 -15.96
CA LEU A 132 31.09 -7.84 -16.20
C LEU A 132 31.43 -7.10 -14.90
N SER A 133 32.72 -7.10 -14.52
CA SER A 133 33.18 -6.32 -13.35
C SER A 133 33.06 -4.82 -13.59
N GLU A 134 33.14 -4.01 -12.52
CA GLU A 134 33.15 -2.55 -12.63
C GLU A 134 34.31 -2.06 -13.51
N GLU A 135 35.51 -2.61 -13.29
CA GLU A 135 36.71 -2.29 -14.08
C GLU A 135 36.53 -2.68 -15.54
N PHE A 136 35.94 -3.86 -15.79
CA PHE A 136 35.64 -4.32 -17.13
C PHE A 136 34.65 -3.37 -17.82
N CYS A 137 33.59 -2.97 -17.13
CA CYS A 137 32.59 -2.07 -17.69
C CYS A 137 33.17 -0.67 -17.94
N MET A 138 33.91 -0.08 -17.00
CA MET A 138 34.56 1.21 -17.18
C MET A 138 35.53 1.20 -18.37
N ALA A 139 36.37 0.18 -18.48
CA ALA A 139 37.33 0.04 -19.59
C ALA A 139 36.65 -0.07 -20.96
N ASN A 140 35.43 -0.61 -21.01
CA ASN A 140 34.65 -0.77 -22.24
C ASN A 140 33.65 0.38 -22.50
N VAL A 141 33.36 1.22 -21.50
CA VAL A 141 32.55 2.44 -21.62
C VAL A 141 33.41 3.65 -22.01
N GLU A 142 34.68 3.72 -21.58
CA GLU A 142 35.61 4.82 -21.88
C GLU A 142 36.17 4.83 -23.32
N TYR A 143 35.55 4.13 -24.28
CA TYR A 143 35.81 4.33 -25.71
C TYR A 143 35.08 5.57 -26.26
N LYS A 144 35.52 6.74 -25.77
CA LYS A 144 35.58 8.08 -26.39
C LYS A 144 34.31 8.70 -26.99
N ASN A 145 33.82 9.77 -26.34
CA ASN A 145 33.31 11.01 -26.96
C ASN A 145 32.50 10.87 -28.25
N GLY A 146 31.54 9.95 -28.25
CA GLY A 146 30.58 9.75 -29.33
C GLY A 146 29.69 8.59 -28.92
N ALA A 147 28.40 8.89 -28.69
CA ALA A 147 27.39 7.91 -28.32
C ALA A 147 27.39 6.71 -29.28
N LYS A 148 28.11 5.65 -28.90
CA LYS A 148 27.97 4.35 -29.55
C LYS A 148 27.03 3.53 -28.70
N ASP A 149 25.90 3.19 -29.28
CA ASP A 149 24.92 2.30 -28.68
C ASP A 149 25.45 0.87 -28.55
N THR A 150 26.65 0.56 -29.06
CA THR A 150 27.20 -0.80 -29.02
C THR A 150 28.71 -0.90 -28.85
N PHE A 151 29.17 -1.99 -28.21
CA PHE A 151 30.57 -2.40 -28.07
C PHE A 151 30.78 -3.85 -28.58
N ILE A 152 32.02 -4.28 -28.80
CA ILE A 152 32.32 -5.64 -29.28
C ILE A 152 33.10 -6.40 -28.20
N LEU A 153 32.57 -7.53 -27.74
CA LEU A 153 33.35 -8.47 -26.93
C LEU A 153 33.92 -9.56 -27.79
N TYR A 154 35.15 -9.93 -27.47
CA TYR A 154 35.87 -11.04 -28.06
C TYR A 154 35.98 -12.15 -27.02
N PHE A 155 35.80 -13.39 -27.47
CA PHE A 155 35.88 -14.58 -26.63
C PHE A 155 36.99 -15.49 -27.17
N SER A 156 37.88 -15.89 -26.28
CA SER A 156 38.95 -16.84 -26.53
C SER A 156 38.58 -18.22 -26.00
N ASP A 157 39.47 -19.20 -26.20
CA ASP A 157 39.23 -20.55 -25.72
C ASP A 157 39.22 -20.61 -24.17
N GLU A 158 39.88 -19.68 -23.48
CA GLU A 158 39.88 -19.59 -22.01
C GLU A 158 38.52 -19.14 -21.44
N ASP A 159 37.69 -18.48 -22.25
CA ASP A 159 36.36 -18.06 -21.83
C ASP A 159 35.32 -19.20 -21.92
N GLU A 160 35.70 -20.37 -22.47
CA GLU A 160 34.82 -21.53 -22.65
C GLU A 160 34.62 -22.28 -21.33
N ILE A 161 33.36 -22.61 -21.00
CA ILE A 161 33.04 -23.50 -19.89
C ILE A 161 33.35 -24.94 -20.33
N THR A 162 34.58 -25.36 -20.06
CA THR A 162 35.06 -26.72 -20.29
C THR A 162 35.01 -27.59 -19.03
N ASP A 163 35.11 -26.95 -17.86
CA ASP A 163 35.00 -27.55 -16.52
C ASP A 163 33.98 -26.75 -15.69
N THR A 164 32.89 -27.41 -15.30
CA THR A 164 31.80 -26.79 -14.55
C THR A 164 32.15 -26.51 -13.10
N GLU A 165 33.01 -27.31 -12.47
CA GLU A 165 33.44 -27.05 -11.08
C GLU A 165 34.40 -25.86 -11.04
N ALA A 166 35.35 -25.79 -11.98
CA ALA A 166 36.21 -24.62 -12.11
C ALA A 166 35.40 -23.34 -12.39
N PHE A 167 34.32 -23.45 -13.17
CA PHE A 167 33.39 -22.33 -13.36
C PHE A 167 32.68 -21.93 -12.05
N ILE A 168 32.20 -22.90 -11.27
CA ILE A 168 31.58 -22.65 -9.96
C ILE A 168 32.57 -22.01 -8.98
N ASP A 169 33.82 -22.47 -8.93
CA ASP A 169 34.86 -21.87 -8.09
C ASP A 169 35.09 -20.40 -8.45
N ASN A 170 35.11 -20.08 -9.75
CA ASN A 170 35.18 -18.68 -10.19
C ASN A 170 33.96 -17.88 -9.71
N LEU A 171 32.75 -18.43 -9.77
CA LEU A 171 31.55 -17.76 -9.26
C LEU A 171 31.61 -17.52 -7.75
N ILE A 172 32.13 -18.48 -6.97
CA ILE A 172 32.34 -18.33 -5.52
C ILE A 172 33.31 -17.17 -5.23
N VAL A 173 34.42 -17.11 -5.97
CA VAL A 173 35.40 -16.02 -5.86
C VAL A 173 34.77 -14.68 -6.25
N ILE A 174 34.04 -14.63 -7.37
CA ILE A 174 33.36 -13.40 -7.82
C ILE A 174 32.36 -12.94 -6.76
N SER A 175 31.52 -13.82 -6.24
CA SER A 175 30.53 -13.45 -5.23
C SER A 175 31.20 -12.95 -3.94
N SER A 176 32.27 -13.60 -3.51
CA SER A 176 32.98 -13.22 -2.29
C SER A 176 33.69 -11.87 -2.44
N THR A 177 34.34 -11.64 -3.58
CA THR A 177 35.02 -10.37 -3.90
C THR A 177 34.02 -9.24 -4.11
N HIS A 178 32.93 -9.50 -4.83
CA HIS A 178 31.88 -8.51 -5.07
C HIS A 178 31.23 -8.09 -3.74
N LYS A 179 30.92 -9.05 -2.88
CA LYS A 179 30.41 -8.78 -1.52
C LYS A 179 31.41 -7.95 -0.70
N LYS A 180 32.70 -8.27 -0.75
CA LYS A 180 33.75 -7.52 -0.06
C LYS A 180 33.91 -6.10 -0.61
N HIS A 181 33.85 -5.91 -1.92
CA HIS A 181 33.92 -4.59 -2.57
C HIS A 181 32.74 -3.71 -2.14
N LEU A 182 31.53 -4.28 -2.11
CA LEU A 182 30.34 -3.63 -1.58
C LEU A 182 30.45 -3.28 -0.09
N GLU A 183 31.16 -4.09 0.70
CA GLU A 183 31.43 -3.82 2.13
C GLU A 183 32.50 -2.73 2.34
N GLU A 184 33.48 -2.60 1.43
CA GLU A 184 34.61 -1.67 1.50
C GLU A 184 34.31 -0.30 0.86
N SER A 185 33.39 -0.22 -0.11
CA SER A 185 32.95 1.01 -0.77
C SER A 185 32.11 1.89 0.18
N LYS A 186 32.77 2.59 1.10
CA LYS A 186 32.18 3.49 2.11
C LYS A 186 31.73 4.87 1.60
N ASP A 187 31.59 5.09 0.29
CA ASP A 187 31.19 6.39 -0.27
C ASP A 187 29.80 6.38 -0.92
N ASN A 188 28.85 6.99 -0.20
CA ASN A 188 27.75 7.84 -0.69
C ASN A 188 27.03 7.49 -2.01
N ASN A 189 26.33 6.35 -2.07
CA ASN A 189 24.95 6.30 -2.59
C ASN A 189 24.20 5.04 -2.11
N ARG A 190 23.89 5.13 -0.81
CA ARG A 190 22.78 4.54 -0.05
C ARG A 190 21.76 3.71 -0.84
N SER A 191 21.58 2.44 -0.44
CA SER A 191 20.28 1.97 0.11
C SER A 191 20.16 0.46 0.43
N GLU A 192 21.04 -0.44 0.01
CA GLU A 192 21.04 -1.84 0.52
C GLU A 192 22.29 -2.06 1.37
N ILE A 193 22.39 -3.08 2.22
CA ILE A 193 23.57 -3.32 3.10
C ILE A 193 23.68 -2.34 4.30
N LEU A 194 22.64 -2.30 5.14
CA LEU A 194 22.86 -2.07 6.57
C LEU A 194 21.89 -2.86 7.46
N LEU A 195 21.51 -4.04 6.96
CA LEU A 195 21.02 -5.15 7.77
C LEU A 195 21.85 -6.44 7.58
N LEU A 196 22.73 -6.51 6.57
CA LEU A 196 23.66 -7.64 6.40
C LEU A 196 24.85 -7.61 7.37
N THR A 197 25.08 -6.47 8.04
CA THR A 197 26.12 -6.31 9.08
C THR A 197 25.58 -6.42 10.51
N GLU A 198 24.25 -6.45 10.68
CA GLU A 198 23.59 -6.69 11.98
C GLU A 198 23.35 -8.19 12.17
N SER A 199 23.10 -8.63 13.41
CA SER A 199 22.89 -10.04 13.71
C SER A 199 21.74 -10.62 12.89
N GLU A 200 21.78 -11.93 12.66
CA GLU A 200 20.68 -12.68 12.03
C GLU A 200 19.31 -12.40 12.67
N ASP A 201 19.31 -12.18 13.99
CA ASP A 201 18.12 -11.79 14.74
C ASP A 201 17.48 -10.49 14.22
N ILE A 202 18.26 -9.44 13.96
CA ILE A 202 17.73 -8.14 13.54
C ILE A 202 17.19 -8.22 12.10
N ARG A 203 17.81 -9.05 11.24
CA ARG A 203 17.28 -9.31 9.88
C ARG A 203 15.92 -9.98 9.94
N LYS A 204 15.81 -11.03 10.75
CA LYS A 204 14.54 -11.73 10.96
C LYS A 204 13.49 -10.80 11.57
N GLU A 205 13.88 -9.99 12.54
CA GLU A 205 12.99 -9.05 13.21
C GLU A 205 12.46 -7.95 12.26
N ALA A 206 13.31 -7.46 11.36
CA ALA A 206 12.90 -6.51 10.33
C ALA A 206 11.95 -7.14 9.30
N GLN A 207 12.17 -8.41 8.93
CA GLN A 207 11.27 -9.17 8.07
C GLN A 207 9.91 -9.40 8.75
N ASP A 208 9.91 -9.89 9.99
CA ASP A 208 8.70 -10.12 10.78
C ASP A 208 7.89 -8.83 10.93
N ALA A 209 8.56 -7.70 11.19
CA ALA A 209 7.94 -6.39 11.24
C ALA A 209 7.34 -5.96 9.89
N TRP A 210 8.08 -6.17 8.80
CA TRP A 210 7.65 -5.81 7.44
C TRP A 210 6.45 -6.65 6.98
N ASP A 211 6.49 -7.96 7.25
CA ASP A 211 5.39 -8.87 6.99
C ASP A 211 4.16 -8.46 7.80
N TYR A 212 4.33 -8.17 9.09
CA TYR A 212 3.24 -7.75 9.95
C TYR A 212 2.52 -6.50 9.42
N ILE A 213 3.24 -5.39 9.17
CA ILE A 213 2.59 -4.14 8.72
C ILE A 213 1.88 -4.30 7.37
N ASN A 214 2.50 -5.00 6.42
CA ASN A 214 1.93 -5.17 5.09
C ASN A 214 0.76 -6.16 5.10
N ASN A 215 0.79 -7.20 5.95
CA ASN A 215 -0.33 -8.10 6.14
C ASN A 215 -1.53 -7.39 6.76
N MET A 216 -1.32 -6.55 7.79
CA MET A 216 -2.39 -5.77 8.41
C MET A 216 -3.02 -4.79 7.42
N PHE A 217 -2.22 -3.97 6.73
CA PHE A 217 -2.73 -2.92 5.82
C PHE A 217 -3.09 -3.41 4.41
N SER A 218 -2.82 -4.67 4.07
CA SER A 218 -3.34 -5.30 2.84
C SER A 218 -4.50 -6.26 3.13
N GLY A 219 -4.62 -6.71 4.38
CA GLY A 219 -5.71 -7.53 4.90
C GLY A 219 -6.72 -6.70 5.70
N SER A 220 -6.76 -6.91 7.02
CA SER A 220 -7.83 -6.43 7.91
C SER A 220 -7.96 -4.90 7.96
N PHE A 221 -6.89 -4.14 7.74
CA PHE A 221 -6.89 -2.67 7.81
C PHE A 221 -6.62 -2.01 6.46
N LYS A 222 -6.96 -2.69 5.36
CA LYS A 222 -6.88 -2.10 4.03
C LYS A 222 -7.68 -0.79 3.92
N PHE A 223 -8.85 -0.71 4.55
CA PHE A 223 -9.66 0.51 4.58
C PHE A 223 -8.92 1.71 5.19
N ILE A 224 -8.10 1.50 6.22
CA ILE A 224 -7.27 2.55 6.83
C ILE A 224 -6.16 2.97 5.89
N LYS A 225 -5.50 2.00 5.23
CA LYS A 225 -4.48 2.27 4.21
C LYS A 225 -5.05 3.13 3.08
N ASP A 226 -6.21 2.76 2.56
CA ASP A 226 -6.85 3.48 1.46
C ASP A 226 -7.30 4.89 1.87
N ALA A 227 -7.63 5.10 3.15
CA ALA A 227 -8.05 6.39 3.69
C ALA A 227 -6.87 7.35 3.93
N PHE A 228 -5.81 6.88 4.60
CA PHE A 228 -4.68 7.74 5.00
C PHE A 228 -3.52 7.76 4.02
N TYR A 229 -3.32 6.67 3.28
CA TYR A 229 -2.14 6.45 2.46
C TYR A 229 -2.51 6.02 1.03
N PRO A 230 -3.33 6.82 0.31
CA PRO A 230 -3.71 6.49 -1.05
C PRO A 230 -2.49 6.32 -1.96
N ASN A 231 -2.58 5.44 -2.96
CA ASN A 231 -1.51 5.06 -3.90
C ASN A 231 -0.30 4.33 -3.28
N THR A 232 -0.35 3.98 -2.00
CA THR A 232 0.69 3.17 -1.36
C THR A 232 0.58 1.72 -1.81
N TRP A 233 1.63 1.21 -2.46
CA TRP A 233 1.75 -0.20 -2.78
C TRP A 233 2.08 -1.02 -1.53
N LYS A 234 3.16 -0.65 -0.84
CA LYS A 234 3.65 -1.32 0.38
C LYS A 234 4.25 -0.30 1.36
N PHE A 235 4.33 -0.70 2.62
CA PHE A 235 5.12 0.00 3.62
C PHE A 235 6.50 -0.62 3.69
N GLY A 236 7.52 0.24 3.74
CA GLY A 236 8.91 -0.15 3.99
C GLY A 236 9.33 0.17 5.42
N ILE A 237 10.37 -0.52 5.89
CA ILE A 237 10.97 -0.33 7.21
C ILE A 237 12.39 0.18 7.05
N SER A 238 12.74 1.21 7.80
CA SER A 238 14.08 1.76 7.84
C SER A 238 14.64 1.64 9.26
N TYR A 239 15.86 1.13 9.40
CA TYR A 239 16.46 0.84 10.70
C TYR A 239 17.86 1.44 10.82
N GLY A 240 18.16 2.02 11.97
CA GLY A 240 19.48 2.55 12.30
C GLY A 240 19.81 2.26 13.75
N LYS A 241 20.97 1.66 14.01
CA LYS A 241 21.42 1.37 15.38
C LYS A 241 22.58 2.27 15.76
N GLU A 242 22.44 2.90 16.91
CA GLU A 242 23.50 3.66 17.58
C GLU A 242 23.85 2.97 18.91
N LYS A 243 24.98 3.35 19.52
CA LYS A 243 25.54 2.64 20.69
C LYS A 243 24.57 2.43 21.87
N SER A 244 23.58 3.31 22.04
CA SER A 244 22.65 3.28 23.19
C SER A 244 21.18 3.40 22.80
N TRP A 245 20.86 3.43 21.52
CA TRP A 245 19.50 3.64 21.03
C TRP A 245 19.36 3.16 19.58
N SER A 246 18.13 2.92 19.15
CA SER A 246 17.81 2.55 17.78
C SER A 246 16.80 3.52 17.17
N GLN A 247 16.84 3.61 15.86
CA GLN A 247 15.97 4.41 15.01
C GLN A 247 15.19 3.47 14.15
N VAL A 248 13.88 3.66 14.14
CA VAL A 248 12.97 2.90 13.28
C VAL A 248 12.10 3.88 12.54
N GLY A 249 12.11 3.81 11.22
CA GLY A 249 11.26 4.63 10.36
C GLY A 249 10.35 3.76 9.52
N ILE A 250 9.08 4.09 9.45
CA ILE A 250 8.13 3.47 8.53
C ILE A 250 7.88 4.46 7.40
N TYR A 251 8.04 4.00 6.15
CA TYR A 251 7.87 4.83 4.97
C TYR A 251 6.93 4.17 3.97
N ARG A 252 6.30 4.98 3.12
CA ARG A 252 5.45 4.47 2.04
C ARG A 252 6.26 4.24 0.77
N ILE A 253 5.90 3.19 0.03
CA ILE A 253 6.37 2.91 -1.32
C ILE A 253 5.16 3.07 -2.24
N GLU A 254 5.20 4.06 -3.11
CA GLU A 254 4.09 4.36 -4.03
C GLU A 254 4.05 3.37 -5.20
N GLN A 255 2.87 3.20 -5.78
CA GLN A 255 2.69 2.30 -6.91
C GLN A 255 3.51 2.80 -8.12
N GLY A 256 4.44 1.97 -8.60
CA GLY A 256 5.36 2.31 -9.69
C GLY A 256 6.74 2.81 -9.22
N ASP A 257 6.94 3.02 -7.92
CA ASP A 257 8.25 3.33 -7.35
C ASP A 257 9.04 2.03 -7.07
N ASN A 258 10.32 2.02 -7.47
CA ASN A 258 11.26 0.93 -7.22
C ASN A 258 12.09 1.19 -5.94
N ASN A 259 11.41 1.50 -4.83
CA ASN A 259 12.05 1.78 -3.54
C ASN A 259 12.26 0.46 -2.77
N GLU A 260 13.24 0.42 -1.85
CA GLU A 260 13.51 -0.80 -1.08
C GLU A 260 12.39 -1.10 -0.09
N LEU A 261 12.28 -2.37 0.34
CA LEU A 261 11.33 -2.78 1.39
C LEU A 261 11.91 -2.57 2.79
N ILE A 262 13.22 -2.79 2.93
CA ILE A 262 13.94 -2.63 4.19
C ILE A 262 15.28 -1.95 3.93
N LYS A 263 15.58 -0.87 4.65
CA LYS A 263 16.81 -0.08 4.44
C LYS A 263 17.36 0.57 5.70
N LYS A 264 18.48 1.29 5.56
CA LYS A 264 19.04 2.09 6.67
C LYS A 264 18.12 3.27 6.97
N TYR A 265 17.93 3.59 8.24
CA TYR A 265 17.22 4.79 8.67
C TYR A 265 17.88 6.05 8.11
N ASP A 266 17.08 6.87 7.42
CA ASP A 266 17.40 8.23 7.01
C ASP A 266 16.24 9.14 7.42
N ARG A 267 16.53 10.18 8.18
CA ARG A 267 15.51 11.14 8.64
C ARG A 267 14.91 11.94 7.48
N ASN A 268 15.65 12.08 6.38
CA ASN A 268 15.21 12.80 5.19
C ASN A 268 14.60 11.87 4.14
N GLU A 269 14.26 10.64 4.52
CA GLU A 269 13.68 9.65 3.62
C GLU A 269 12.38 10.18 2.99
N LYS A 270 12.29 10.09 1.66
CA LYS A 270 11.10 10.51 0.94
C LYS A 270 9.97 9.53 1.25
N GLY A 271 8.84 10.06 1.74
CA GLY A 271 7.70 9.24 2.11
C GLY A 271 7.80 8.61 3.51
N LEU A 272 8.76 9.05 4.34
CA LEU A 272 8.80 8.71 5.77
C LEU A 272 7.51 9.19 6.45
N LEU A 273 6.76 8.25 7.04
CA LEU A 273 5.48 8.50 7.71
C LEU A 273 5.68 8.71 9.21
N SER A 274 6.55 7.91 9.81
CA SER A 274 6.83 7.97 11.23
C SER A 274 8.26 7.61 11.52
N SER A 275 8.83 8.24 12.55
CA SER A 275 10.15 7.92 13.09
C SER A 275 10.04 7.69 14.60
N TYR A 276 10.63 6.60 15.06
CA TYR A 276 10.71 6.23 16.46
C TYR A 276 12.17 6.23 16.91
N TYR A 277 12.41 6.94 18.01
CA TYR A 277 13.66 6.88 18.76
C TYR A 277 13.43 5.92 19.92
N THR A 278 13.94 4.71 19.79
CA THR A 278 13.75 3.69 20.81
C THR A 278 15.01 3.55 21.66
N GLY A 279 14.85 3.13 22.92
CA GLY A 279 15.90 2.34 23.57
C GLY A 279 16.13 1.03 22.82
N ILE A 280 16.68 0.00 23.45
CA ILE A 280 16.68 -1.36 22.89
C ILE A 280 15.21 -1.87 22.88
N ARG A 281 14.38 -1.41 21.95
CA ARG A 281 13.03 -1.96 21.68
C ARG A 281 13.04 -2.71 20.37
N ASN A 282 12.13 -3.67 20.29
CA ASN A 282 11.99 -4.56 19.16
C ASN A 282 11.24 -3.86 17.99
N LEU A 283 11.72 -4.01 16.75
CA LEU A 283 11.14 -3.51 15.50
C LEU A 283 9.69 -3.92 15.30
N LEU A 284 9.34 -5.17 15.66
CA LEU A 284 7.98 -5.66 15.57
C LEU A 284 7.06 -4.95 16.56
N GLU A 285 7.53 -4.65 17.78
CA GLU A 285 6.76 -3.87 18.75
C GLU A 285 6.51 -2.45 18.25
N VAL A 286 7.53 -1.78 17.72
CA VAL A 286 7.39 -0.44 17.12
C VAL A 286 6.35 -0.45 15.99
N THR A 287 6.37 -1.50 15.18
CA THR A 287 5.45 -1.64 14.06
C THR A 287 4.02 -1.91 14.52
N LYS A 288 3.83 -2.73 15.57
CA LYS A 288 2.54 -2.94 16.23
C LYS A 288 1.99 -1.63 16.81
N ASP A 289 2.84 -0.87 17.50
CA ASP A 289 2.48 0.45 18.04
C ASP A 289 2.07 1.42 16.93
N TYR A 290 2.76 1.40 15.78
CA TYR A 290 2.38 2.21 14.62
C TYR A 290 1.01 1.82 14.07
N VAL A 291 0.75 0.53 13.82
CA VAL A 291 -0.55 0.06 13.32
C VAL A 291 -1.67 0.43 14.30
N LYS A 292 -1.44 0.25 15.60
CA LYS A 292 -2.37 0.67 16.67
C LYS A 292 -2.60 2.18 16.65
N GLY A 293 -1.54 2.97 16.45
CA GLY A 293 -1.60 4.41 16.26
C GLY A 293 -2.53 4.80 15.11
N CYS A 294 -2.35 4.19 13.94
CA CYS A 294 -3.21 4.43 12.78
C CYS A 294 -4.67 4.03 13.03
N VAL A 295 -4.94 2.92 13.74
CA VAL A 295 -6.31 2.54 14.13
C VAL A 295 -6.94 3.58 15.04
N ASN A 296 -6.21 4.01 16.08
CA ASN A 296 -6.71 5.03 17.01
C ASN A 296 -6.91 6.38 16.33
N GLU A 297 -6.02 6.76 15.41
CA GLU A 297 -6.14 7.98 14.62
C GLU A 297 -7.36 7.89 13.71
N PHE A 298 -7.53 6.80 12.96
CA PHE A 298 -8.69 6.58 12.10
C PHE A 298 -9.99 6.70 12.88
N PHE A 299 -10.07 6.12 14.07
CA PHE A 299 -11.21 6.26 14.97
C PHE A 299 -10.99 7.39 16.00
N SER A 300 -10.48 8.55 15.56
CA SER A 300 -10.47 9.77 16.38
C SER A 300 -11.57 10.75 15.91
N ARG A 301 -11.96 11.70 16.77
CA ARG A 301 -13.06 12.65 16.49
C ARG A 301 -12.82 13.51 15.24
N ASP A 302 -11.55 13.81 14.96
CA ASP A 302 -11.18 14.78 13.93
C ASP A 302 -11.01 14.16 12.54
N GLN A 303 -11.08 12.83 12.42
CA GLN A 303 -10.83 12.10 11.17
C GLN A 303 -12.11 11.77 10.38
N TYR A 304 -13.16 12.60 10.51
CA TYR A 304 -14.44 12.37 9.83
C TYR A 304 -14.31 12.28 8.30
N ILE A 305 -13.35 13.00 7.70
CA ILE A 305 -13.06 12.95 6.27
C ILE A 305 -12.58 11.54 5.87
N ALA A 306 -11.60 11.00 6.60
CA ALA A 306 -11.06 9.66 6.36
C ALA A 306 -12.09 8.56 6.62
N GLN A 307 -12.97 8.76 7.61
CA GLN A 307 -14.01 7.81 7.99
C GLN A 307 -15.21 7.79 7.04
N CYS A 308 -15.55 8.94 6.42
CA CYS A 308 -16.81 9.18 5.72
C CYS A 308 -17.25 8.06 4.78
N ARG A 309 -16.32 7.52 3.98
CA ARG A 309 -16.57 6.44 3.03
C ARG A 309 -17.05 5.14 3.68
N TYR A 310 -16.72 4.95 4.96
CA TYR A 310 -16.95 3.74 5.75
C TYR A 310 -18.15 3.85 6.70
N ILE A 311 -18.69 5.06 6.87
CA ILE A 311 -19.87 5.32 7.71
C ILE A 311 -21.13 4.95 6.91
N PRO A 312 -22.09 4.19 7.48
CA PRO A 312 -23.35 3.85 6.81
C PRO A 312 -24.23 5.09 6.61
N ASP A 313 -25.12 5.05 5.61
CA ASP A 313 -25.94 6.20 5.21
C ASP A 313 -26.72 6.81 6.40
N VAL A 314 -27.36 5.97 7.23
CA VAL A 314 -28.15 6.41 8.39
C VAL A 314 -27.35 7.25 9.40
N ALA A 315 -26.05 6.97 9.55
CA ALA A 315 -25.18 7.74 10.43
C ALA A 315 -24.66 9.02 9.76
N ILE A 316 -24.47 9.02 8.42
CA ILE A 316 -24.16 10.25 7.68
C ILE A 316 -25.36 11.20 7.70
N GLU A 317 -26.57 10.68 7.49
CA GLU A 317 -27.82 11.44 7.55
C GLU A 317 -28.03 12.06 8.93
N GLU A 318 -27.78 11.29 10.00
CA GLU A 318 -27.74 11.80 11.38
C GLU A 318 -26.82 13.02 11.51
N LEU A 319 -25.57 12.91 11.06
CA LEU A 319 -24.59 13.99 11.19
C LEU A 319 -24.96 15.23 10.37
N ILE A 320 -25.52 15.05 9.17
CA ILE A 320 -26.00 16.15 8.33
C ILE A 320 -27.15 16.89 9.03
N PHE A 321 -28.16 16.16 9.51
CA PHE A 321 -29.30 16.78 10.18
C PHE A 321 -28.93 17.42 11.52
N GLU A 322 -28.00 16.85 12.28
CA GLU A 322 -27.46 17.45 13.49
C GLU A 322 -26.81 18.82 13.21
N ASP A 323 -25.98 18.90 12.16
CA ASP A 323 -25.32 20.16 11.79
C ASP A 323 -26.30 21.21 11.29
N ILE A 324 -27.24 20.81 10.41
CA ILE A 324 -28.33 21.68 9.94
C ILE A 324 -29.13 22.24 11.12
N ASP A 325 -29.51 21.38 12.06
CA ASP A 325 -30.31 21.77 13.21
C ASP A 325 -29.53 22.73 14.13
N ASN A 326 -28.25 22.46 14.38
CA ASN A 326 -27.38 23.32 15.18
C ASN A 326 -27.20 24.72 14.55
N GLN A 327 -27.04 24.78 13.23
CA GLN A 327 -26.92 26.05 12.52
C GLN A 327 -28.24 26.82 12.47
N TYR A 328 -29.36 26.12 12.25
CA TYR A 328 -30.69 26.72 12.29
C TYR A 328 -30.96 27.33 13.68
N MET A 329 -30.58 26.62 14.75
CA MET A 329 -30.67 27.11 16.14
C MET A 329 -29.81 28.36 16.37
N ALA A 330 -28.57 28.37 15.88
CA ALA A 330 -27.68 29.51 16.03
C ALA A 330 -28.20 30.76 15.29
N ASN A 331 -28.84 30.57 14.13
CA ASN A 331 -29.35 31.66 13.29
C ASN A 331 -30.74 32.17 13.73
N ASN A 332 -31.55 31.34 14.40
CA ASN A 332 -32.94 31.66 14.78
C ASN A 332 -33.14 31.74 16.30
N ASN A 333 -32.28 32.47 17.01
CA ASN A 333 -32.47 32.80 18.43
C ASN A 333 -33.73 33.70 18.62
N CYS A 334 -34.92 33.09 18.56
CA CYS A 334 -36.23 33.74 18.53
C CYS A 334 -36.87 33.83 19.93
N GLY A 335 -36.23 34.51 20.89
CA GLY A 335 -36.84 34.82 22.18
C GLY A 335 -37.29 33.59 23.00
N ASN A 336 -38.56 33.55 23.43
CA ASN A 336 -39.10 32.55 24.38
C ASN A 336 -39.51 31.21 23.75
N GLU A 337 -39.51 31.11 22.42
CA GLU A 337 -39.81 29.87 21.69
C GLU A 337 -38.54 29.33 21.06
N VAL A 338 -38.13 28.12 21.46
CA VAL A 338 -36.95 27.45 20.89
C VAL A 338 -37.41 26.44 19.85
N TYR A 339 -37.08 26.74 18.59
CA TYR A 339 -37.31 25.86 17.44
C TYR A 339 -36.10 24.96 17.27
N TYR A 340 -36.20 23.68 17.64
CA TYR A 340 -35.05 22.78 17.67
C TYR A 340 -34.40 22.45 16.30
N GLY A 341 -34.73 23.12 15.19
CA GLY A 341 -34.13 22.99 13.84
C GLY A 341 -35.18 22.88 12.71
N ILE A 342 -34.80 22.39 11.52
CA ILE A 342 -35.70 22.37 10.34
C ILE A 342 -36.84 21.33 10.50
N PRO A 343 -38.11 21.66 10.17
CA PRO A 343 -39.27 20.81 10.40
C PRO A 343 -39.40 19.60 9.47
N THR A 344 -38.64 19.55 8.38
CA THR A 344 -38.72 18.45 7.41
C THR A 344 -37.98 17.19 7.91
N GLU A 345 -38.53 16.03 7.57
CA GLU A 345 -37.90 14.72 7.78
C GLU A 345 -37.11 14.27 6.55
N THR A 346 -37.27 14.94 5.41
CA THR A 346 -36.58 14.62 4.16
C THR A 346 -36.09 15.88 3.46
N ILE A 347 -34.89 15.84 2.92
CA ILE A 347 -34.30 16.95 2.16
C ILE A 347 -33.79 16.40 0.83
N GLU A 348 -34.26 16.96 -0.28
CA GLU A 348 -33.65 16.74 -1.60
C GLU A 348 -32.27 17.40 -1.62
N LEU A 349 -31.27 16.72 -2.16
CA LEU A 349 -29.88 17.21 -2.16
C LEU A 349 -29.70 18.50 -2.97
N ASP A 350 -30.55 18.73 -3.98
CA ASP A 350 -30.57 19.97 -4.75
C ASP A 350 -31.13 21.14 -3.90
N PHE A 351 -32.12 20.87 -3.05
CA PHE A 351 -32.65 21.85 -2.10
C PHE A 351 -31.62 22.20 -1.02
N TYR A 352 -30.77 21.25 -0.64
CA TYR A 352 -29.67 21.56 0.28
C TYR A 352 -28.69 22.58 -0.31
N ASP A 353 -28.40 22.54 -1.60
CA ASP A 353 -27.49 23.53 -2.23
C ASP A 353 -28.05 24.96 -2.12
N GLU A 354 -29.38 25.11 -2.07
CA GLU A 354 -30.04 26.38 -1.78
C GLU A 354 -29.81 26.81 -0.31
N LEU A 355 -29.89 25.88 0.65
CA LEU A 355 -29.59 26.15 2.07
C LEU A 355 -28.12 26.56 2.30
N VAL A 356 -27.18 26.02 1.51
CA VAL A 356 -25.76 26.42 1.53
C VAL A 356 -25.60 27.87 1.08
N CYS A 357 -26.30 28.27 0.01
CA CYS A 357 -26.25 29.63 -0.51
C CYS A 357 -26.73 30.67 0.51
N ASP A 358 -27.62 30.27 1.42
CA ASP A 358 -28.12 31.10 2.52
C ASP A 358 -27.23 31.05 3.79
N GLY A 359 -26.09 30.35 3.74
CA GLY A 359 -25.08 30.33 4.82
C GLY A 359 -25.33 29.30 5.93
N VAL A 360 -26.07 28.22 5.64
CA VAL A 360 -26.48 27.19 6.63
C VAL A 360 -25.66 25.88 6.51
N ALA A 361 -24.46 25.91 5.90
CA ALA A 361 -23.62 24.72 5.72
C ALA A 361 -22.23 24.85 6.33
N THR A 362 -21.78 23.80 7.03
CA THR A 362 -20.37 23.66 7.41
C THR A 362 -19.61 22.86 6.34
N PRO A 363 -18.28 23.07 6.21
CA PRO A 363 -17.43 22.24 5.35
C PRO A 363 -17.56 20.73 5.63
N ARG A 364 -17.85 20.36 6.89
CA ARG A 364 -18.09 18.97 7.30
C ARG A 364 -19.35 18.40 6.62
N THR A 365 -20.43 19.15 6.59
CA THR A 365 -21.70 18.71 6.00
C THR A 365 -21.65 18.67 4.49
N GLU A 366 -20.95 19.62 3.85
CA GLU A 366 -20.68 19.57 2.42
C GLU A 366 -19.98 18.27 2.01
N PHE A 367 -18.96 17.85 2.77
CA PHE A 367 -18.23 16.60 2.51
C PHE A 367 -19.14 15.36 2.63
N PHE A 368 -19.98 15.31 3.66
CA PHE A 368 -20.95 14.23 3.83
C PHE A 368 -21.97 14.16 2.70
N LEU A 369 -22.42 15.29 2.20
CA LEU A 369 -23.37 15.35 1.08
C LEU A 369 -22.75 14.96 -0.23
N GLU A 370 -21.50 15.36 -0.50
CA GLU A 370 -20.75 14.89 -1.65
C GLU A 370 -20.62 13.35 -1.63
N GLU A 371 -20.33 12.78 -0.46
CA GLU A 371 -20.31 11.32 -0.30
C GLU A 371 -21.69 10.69 -0.54
N MET A 372 -22.78 11.29 -0.06
CA MET A 372 -24.14 10.81 -0.33
C MET A 372 -24.49 10.86 -1.84
N ARG A 373 -24.09 11.93 -2.54
CA ARG A 373 -24.22 12.05 -3.99
C ARG A 373 -23.40 10.98 -4.70
N ARG A 374 -22.16 10.74 -4.27
CA ARG A 374 -21.28 9.67 -4.80
C ARG A 374 -21.91 8.29 -4.63
N ARG A 375 -22.70 8.09 -3.57
CA ARG A 375 -23.48 6.86 -3.32
C ARG A 375 -24.79 6.79 -4.14
N GLY A 376 -25.07 7.78 -4.99
CA GLY A 376 -26.24 7.82 -5.85
C GLY A 376 -27.53 8.23 -5.14
N LYS A 377 -27.44 8.84 -3.96
CA LYS A 377 -28.60 9.37 -3.25
C LYS A 377 -29.08 10.66 -3.92
N LYS A 378 -30.39 10.87 -3.88
CA LYS A 378 -31.05 12.11 -4.36
C LYS A 378 -31.64 12.93 -3.23
N GLN A 379 -32.04 12.24 -2.16
CA GLN A 379 -32.55 12.83 -0.93
C GLN A 379 -31.89 12.17 0.28
N ILE A 380 -31.86 12.89 1.39
CA ILE A 380 -31.51 12.38 2.72
C ILE A 380 -32.76 12.29 3.59
N GLN A 381 -32.79 11.30 4.47
CA GLN A 381 -33.89 11.07 5.40
C GLN A 381 -33.43 11.18 6.85
N ARG A 382 -34.22 11.86 7.68
CA ARG A 382 -33.94 12.00 9.11
C ARG A 382 -34.11 10.64 9.80
N PRO A 383 -33.10 10.16 10.56
CA PRO A 383 -33.18 8.83 11.18
C PRO A 383 -33.98 8.82 12.49
N TRP A 384 -34.34 9.98 13.03
CA TRP A 384 -35.23 10.14 14.19
C TRP A 384 -36.42 11.04 13.87
N THR A 385 -37.46 10.88 14.68
CA THR A 385 -38.61 11.79 14.70
C THR A 385 -38.34 12.92 15.68
N LYS A 386 -38.68 14.16 15.32
CA LYS A 386 -38.33 15.35 16.11
C LYS A 386 -39.55 15.98 16.77
N VAL A 387 -39.36 16.57 17.96
CA VAL A 387 -40.33 17.49 18.57
C VAL A 387 -39.96 18.91 18.14
N LEU A 388 -40.85 19.58 17.42
CA LEU A 388 -40.56 20.89 16.81
C LEU A 388 -40.86 22.10 17.73
N LYS A 389 -41.47 21.86 18.90
CA LYS A 389 -41.87 22.93 19.82
C LYS A 389 -41.47 22.61 21.26
N GLY A 390 -40.75 23.53 21.90
CA GLY A 390 -40.52 23.54 23.35
C GLY A 390 -40.70 24.95 23.93
N VAL A 391 -41.15 25.05 25.18
CA VAL A 391 -41.25 26.31 25.93
C VAL A 391 -40.06 26.38 26.86
N PHE A 392 -39.25 27.44 26.77
CA PHE A 392 -38.25 27.71 27.81
C PHE A 392 -38.98 28.16 29.09
N GLY A 393 -38.54 27.64 30.24
CA GLY A 393 -39.06 28.08 31.53
C GLY A 393 -39.06 29.60 31.68
N ASP A 394 -40.13 30.11 32.28
CA ASP A 394 -40.53 31.51 32.49
C ASP A 394 -39.39 32.55 32.51
N ILE A 395 -39.09 33.21 31.38
CA ILE A 395 -38.43 34.53 31.39
C ILE A 395 -39.10 35.46 30.36
N LYS A 396 -39.30 36.71 30.78
CA LYS A 396 -40.16 37.73 30.17
C LYS A 396 -39.65 38.25 28.83
N SER A 397 -40.59 38.41 27.91
CA SER A 397 -40.50 39.06 26.60
C SER A 397 -39.99 40.50 26.66
N GLU A 398 -39.15 40.88 25.70
CA GLU A 398 -39.28 42.11 24.90
C GLU A 398 -38.22 42.11 23.77
N HIS A 399 -38.67 42.47 22.55
CA HIS A 399 -37.93 42.58 21.27
C HIS A 399 -37.96 41.36 20.32
N ILE A 400 -38.97 41.35 19.45
CA ILE A 400 -38.99 40.58 18.19
C ILE A 400 -38.49 41.52 17.09
N VAL A 401 -37.39 41.16 16.41
CA VAL A 401 -36.96 41.76 15.15
C VAL A 401 -37.13 40.71 14.05
N ASN A 402 -37.70 41.14 12.92
CA ASN A 402 -38.15 40.37 11.76
C ASN A 402 -37.26 39.17 11.33
N PRO A 403 -37.86 38.04 10.91
CA PRO A 403 -37.15 36.95 10.26
C PRO A 403 -36.73 37.32 8.83
N ILE A 404 -35.68 36.64 8.38
CA ILE A 404 -34.99 36.77 7.10
C ILE A 404 -35.98 36.93 5.93
N THR A 405 -35.87 38.06 5.24
CA THR A 405 -36.66 38.37 4.04
C THR A 405 -36.03 37.70 2.82
N GLY A 406 -36.46 36.48 2.50
CA GLY A 406 -36.00 35.76 1.30
C GLY A 406 -36.75 34.46 0.99
N MET A 407 -37.11 33.66 1.99
CA MET A 407 -37.83 32.39 1.80
C MET A 407 -39.34 32.62 1.68
N LYS A 408 -39.86 32.95 0.49
CA LYS A 408 -41.30 33.28 0.36
C LYS A 408 -42.20 32.32 -0.40
N GLU A 409 -41.72 31.29 -1.13
CA GLU A 409 -42.67 30.56 -2.00
C GLU A 409 -42.61 29.01 -2.03
N GLN A 410 -41.77 28.32 -1.25
CA GLN A 410 -41.84 26.84 -1.21
C GLN A 410 -41.76 26.16 0.17
N ILE A 411 -41.53 26.90 1.26
CA ILE A 411 -41.87 26.37 2.58
C ILE A 411 -43.37 26.58 2.74
N THR A 412 -44.15 25.60 2.29
CA THR A 412 -45.53 25.48 2.78
C THR A 412 -45.40 25.51 4.30
N TYR A 413 -45.95 26.53 4.95
CA TYR A 413 -46.10 26.53 6.40
C TYR A 413 -46.92 25.27 6.71
N ILE A 414 -46.22 24.17 7.01
CA ILE A 414 -46.84 23.00 7.58
C ILE A 414 -47.28 23.52 8.94
N GLU A 415 -48.59 23.76 9.11
CA GLU A 415 -49.19 23.92 10.43
C GLU A 415 -48.51 22.92 11.36
N PRO A 416 -48.06 23.28 12.57
CA PRO A 416 -47.28 22.38 13.41
C PRO A 416 -48.05 21.07 13.61
N VAL A 417 -47.67 20.06 12.83
CA VAL A 417 -48.34 18.76 12.84
C VAL A 417 -47.82 18.04 14.08
N HIS A 418 -48.76 17.95 15.03
CA HIS A 418 -48.84 17.07 16.18
C HIS A 418 -48.26 17.54 17.53
N ASP A 419 -49.21 17.78 18.41
CA ASP A 419 -49.21 17.84 19.88
C ASP A 419 -48.76 16.49 20.51
N ARG A 420 -47.64 15.91 20.06
CA ARG A 420 -47.09 14.68 20.68
C ARG A 420 -46.23 15.04 21.87
N SER A 421 -46.38 14.28 22.95
CA SER A 421 -45.55 14.45 24.13
C SER A 421 -44.10 14.08 23.82
N HIS A 422 -43.15 14.77 24.49
CA HIS A 422 -41.72 14.47 24.38
C HIS A 422 -41.41 13.00 24.73
N GLU A 423 -42.19 12.40 25.63
CA GLU A 423 -42.07 11.01 26.05
C GLU A 423 -42.46 10.00 24.96
N GLU A 424 -43.53 10.28 24.19
CA GLU A 424 -43.94 9.44 23.06
C GLU A 424 -42.89 9.42 21.95
N VAL A 425 -42.35 10.59 21.59
CA VAL A 425 -41.30 10.70 20.56
C VAL A 425 -40.01 10.01 21.01
N PHE A 426 -39.64 10.17 22.28
CA PHE A 426 -38.48 9.47 22.85
C PHE A 426 -38.64 7.95 22.78
N LYS A 427 -39.81 7.42 23.16
CA LYS A 427 -40.10 5.97 23.10
C LYS A 427 -40.10 5.43 21.67
N GLU A 428 -40.65 6.19 20.72
CA GLU A 428 -40.63 5.85 19.30
C GLU A 428 -39.20 5.78 18.75
N ASN A 429 -38.40 6.83 18.96
CA ASN A 429 -37.01 6.88 18.49
C ASN A 429 -36.17 5.75 19.09
N ARG A 430 -36.35 5.46 20.38
CA ARG A 430 -35.71 4.31 21.03
C ARG A 430 -36.11 2.99 20.37
N THR A 431 -37.39 2.81 20.05
CA THR A 431 -37.88 1.58 19.41
C THR A 431 -37.30 1.41 18.01
N ARG A 432 -37.27 2.48 17.21
CA ARG A 432 -36.66 2.50 15.87
C ARG A 432 -35.16 2.20 15.95
N PHE A 433 -34.44 2.81 16.89
CA PHE A 433 -33.02 2.55 17.11
C PHE A 433 -32.75 1.08 17.41
N CYS A 434 -33.45 0.50 18.40
CA CYS A 434 -33.28 -0.91 18.76
C CYS A 434 -33.61 -1.86 17.60
N GLN A 435 -34.69 -1.61 16.86
CA GLN A 435 -35.09 -2.44 15.72
C GLN A 435 -34.12 -2.31 14.53
N GLY A 436 -33.46 -1.16 14.39
CA GLY A 436 -32.54 -0.86 13.29
C GLY A 436 -31.11 -1.39 13.47
N ILE A 437 -30.73 -1.88 14.65
CA ILE A 437 -29.34 -2.30 14.96
C ILE A 437 -28.80 -3.31 13.94
N ARG A 438 -29.58 -4.35 13.60
CA ARG A 438 -29.12 -5.39 12.65
C ARG A 438 -28.87 -4.81 11.25
N ALA A 439 -29.85 -4.06 10.72
CA ALA A 439 -29.72 -3.42 9.42
C ALA A 439 -28.55 -2.42 9.39
N PHE A 440 -28.32 -1.71 10.50
CA PHE A 440 -27.18 -0.81 10.67
C PHE A 440 -25.84 -1.55 10.64
N VAL A 441 -25.72 -2.68 11.34
CA VAL A 441 -24.49 -3.50 11.35
C VAL A 441 -24.21 -4.03 9.95
N GLU A 442 -25.22 -4.58 9.27
CA GLU A 442 -25.10 -5.09 7.90
C GLU A 442 -24.66 -3.98 6.94
N ALA A 443 -25.36 -2.83 6.96
CA ALA A 443 -25.04 -1.68 6.13
C ALA A 443 -23.64 -1.09 6.43
N SER A 444 -23.15 -1.23 7.66
CA SER A 444 -21.79 -0.82 8.03
C SER A 444 -20.74 -1.78 7.49
N LEU A 445 -20.95 -3.10 7.64
CA LEU A 445 -20.02 -4.13 7.16
C LEU A 445 -19.88 -4.10 5.63
N GLU A 446 -20.95 -3.78 4.90
CA GLU A 446 -20.91 -3.56 3.45
C GLU A 446 -19.94 -2.45 3.01
N ARG A 447 -19.54 -1.56 3.93
CA ARG A 447 -18.60 -0.46 3.63
C ARG A 447 -17.14 -0.86 3.80
N PHE A 448 -16.85 -1.96 4.49
CA PHE A 448 -15.48 -2.41 4.73
C PHE A 448 -15.03 -3.47 3.71
N ASP A 449 -13.71 -3.63 3.57
CA ASP A 449 -13.14 -4.71 2.76
C ASP A 449 -13.50 -6.09 3.35
N LYS A 450 -13.65 -7.10 2.47
CA LYS A 450 -14.00 -8.47 2.87
C LYS A 450 -13.06 -9.08 3.91
N SER A 451 -11.77 -8.72 3.85
CA SER A 451 -10.74 -9.16 4.80
C SER A 451 -10.96 -8.64 6.22
N PHE A 452 -11.55 -7.46 6.38
CA PHE A 452 -11.96 -6.95 7.68
C PHE A 452 -13.26 -7.63 8.14
N VAL A 453 -14.23 -7.76 7.23
CA VAL A 453 -15.52 -8.37 7.52
C VAL A 453 -15.38 -9.83 7.95
N SER A 454 -14.42 -10.58 7.38
CA SER A 454 -14.17 -11.97 7.79
C SER A 454 -13.66 -12.13 9.23
N GLU A 455 -13.11 -11.06 9.82
CA GLU A 455 -12.67 -11.04 11.22
C GLU A 455 -13.83 -10.73 12.19
N ILE A 456 -15.00 -10.35 11.66
CA ILE A 456 -16.14 -9.90 12.45
C ILE A 456 -17.31 -10.87 12.30
N ASP A 457 -17.71 -11.47 13.42
CA ASP A 457 -18.99 -12.17 13.50
C ASP A 457 -20.13 -11.15 13.73
N ALA A 458 -20.92 -10.90 12.69
CA ALA A 458 -22.02 -9.93 12.70
C ALA A 458 -23.05 -10.23 13.81
N ASP A 459 -23.38 -11.50 14.07
CA ASP A 459 -24.35 -11.86 15.12
C ASP A 459 -23.75 -11.65 16.51
N THR A 460 -22.44 -11.83 16.67
CA THR A 460 -21.75 -11.44 17.91
C THR A 460 -21.71 -9.93 18.08
N LEU A 461 -21.44 -9.16 17.01
CA LEU A 461 -21.43 -7.70 17.06
C LEU A 461 -22.80 -7.13 17.43
N VAL A 462 -23.89 -7.64 16.83
CA VAL A 462 -25.27 -7.25 17.18
C VAL A 462 -25.54 -7.54 18.66
N ARG A 463 -25.21 -8.73 19.16
CA ARG A 463 -25.40 -9.08 20.58
C ARG A 463 -24.58 -8.20 21.51
N GLU A 464 -23.35 -7.84 21.14
CA GLU A 464 -22.54 -6.91 21.93
C GLU A 464 -23.12 -5.49 21.94
N ILE A 465 -23.65 -5.02 20.80
CA ILE A 465 -24.36 -3.73 20.72
C ILE A 465 -25.61 -3.73 21.59
N GLU A 466 -26.40 -4.80 21.56
CA GLU A 466 -27.61 -4.94 22.38
C GLU A 466 -27.28 -5.00 23.88
N LYS A 467 -26.09 -5.53 24.25
CA LYS A 467 -25.59 -5.56 25.63
C LYS A 467 -25.03 -4.22 26.11
N ILE A 468 -24.44 -3.40 25.22
CA ILE A 468 -24.09 -2.02 25.52
C ILE A 468 -25.41 -1.34 25.86
N ARG A 469 -25.70 -1.20 27.16
CA ARG A 469 -27.01 -0.78 27.66
C ARG A 469 -27.46 0.44 26.87
N VAL A 470 -28.43 0.24 25.99
CA VAL A 470 -29.07 1.28 25.19
C VAL A 470 -29.67 2.38 26.10
N ASP A 471 -29.87 2.05 27.37
CA ASP A 471 -30.25 2.94 28.48
C ASP A 471 -29.16 3.93 28.95
N LEU A 472 -27.89 3.74 28.56
CA LEU A 472 -26.73 4.57 28.94
C LEU A 472 -26.25 5.51 27.83
N LEU A 473 -26.84 5.45 26.64
CA LEU A 473 -26.62 6.44 25.58
C LEU A 473 -27.64 7.57 25.77
N PRO A 474 -27.28 8.74 26.32
CA PRO A 474 -28.23 9.83 26.50
C PRO A 474 -28.80 10.38 25.17
N GLU A 475 -28.28 9.96 24.00
CA GLU A 475 -28.58 10.60 22.70
C GLU A 475 -28.78 9.65 21.49
N TYR A 476 -28.91 8.32 21.66
CA TYR A 476 -29.21 7.37 20.54
C TYR A 476 -28.52 7.66 19.18
N SER A 477 -27.20 7.91 19.18
CA SER A 477 -26.47 8.28 17.96
C SER A 477 -25.93 7.07 17.21
N TRP A 478 -26.32 6.93 15.94
CA TRP A 478 -25.80 5.93 15.01
C TRP A 478 -24.31 6.11 14.71
N TYR A 479 -23.83 7.35 14.60
CA TYR A 479 -22.41 7.61 14.39
C TYR A 479 -21.58 7.23 15.63
N LYS A 480 -22.03 7.59 16.84
CA LYS A 480 -21.36 7.19 18.08
C LYS A 480 -21.33 5.66 18.21
N LEU A 481 -22.42 4.99 17.87
CA LEU A 481 -22.48 3.53 17.85
C LEU A 481 -21.47 2.94 16.86
N TRP A 482 -21.43 3.44 15.62
CA TRP A 482 -20.48 3.01 14.60
C TRP A 482 -19.04 3.16 15.09
N TYR A 483 -18.71 4.36 15.58
CA TYR A 483 -17.38 4.71 16.08
C TYR A 483 -16.91 3.76 17.18
N VAL A 484 -17.73 3.54 18.22
CA VAL A 484 -17.36 2.71 19.36
C VAL A 484 -17.22 1.26 18.92
N CYS A 485 -18.20 0.73 18.17
CA CYS A 485 -18.22 -0.68 17.81
C CYS A 485 -17.09 -1.06 16.87
N PHE A 486 -16.92 -0.34 15.77
CA PHE A 486 -15.90 -0.67 14.76
C PHE A 486 -14.50 -0.31 15.22
N GLY A 487 -14.35 0.75 16.04
CA GLY A 487 -13.09 1.04 16.73
C GLY A 487 -12.69 -0.08 17.70
N THR A 488 -13.63 -0.52 18.54
CA THR A 488 -13.38 -1.63 19.48
C THR A 488 -13.07 -2.94 18.76
N MET A 489 -13.77 -3.29 17.66
CA MET A 489 -13.45 -4.48 16.88
C MET A 489 -12.05 -4.39 16.27
N SER A 490 -11.66 -3.22 15.75
CA SER A 490 -10.33 -3.02 15.19
C SER A 490 -9.23 -3.21 16.25
N LEU A 491 -9.44 -2.76 17.49
CA LEU A 491 -8.53 -3.05 18.59
C LEU A 491 -8.50 -4.55 18.97
N LYS A 492 -9.64 -5.24 18.96
CA LYS A 492 -9.67 -6.69 19.21
C LYS A 492 -8.86 -7.48 18.18
N ILE A 493 -8.92 -7.09 16.89
CA ILE A 493 -8.10 -7.69 15.83
C ILE A 493 -6.60 -7.54 16.13
N LEU A 494 -6.20 -6.46 16.80
CA LEU A 494 -4.82 -6.23 17.26
C LEU A 494 -4.47 -7.01 18.55
N GLY A 495 -5.41 -7.74 19.14
CA GLY A 495 -5.22 -8.40 20.44
C GLY A 495 -5.26 -7.44 21.64
N GLU A 496 -5.81 -6.24 21.45
CA GLU A 496 -5.90 -5.21 22.48
C GLU A 496 -7.22 -5.31 23.26
N GLU A 497 -7.16 -4.97 24.55
CA GLU A 497 -8.36 -4.90 25.38
C GLU A 497 -9.23 -3.70 24.96
N PRO A 498 -10.55 -3.89 24.74
CA PRO A 498 -11.52 -2.87 24.31
C PRO A 498 -11.62 -1.58 25.14
N SER A 499 -10.97 -1.51 26.29
CA SER A 499 -11.27 -0.56 27.37
C SER A 499 -11.05 0.92 27.00
N MET A 500 -10.23 1.24 26.00
CA MET A 500 -9.86 2.64 25.71
C MET A 500 -10.85 3.42 24.83
N ILE A 501 -11.46 2.82 23.79
CA ILE A 501 -12.30 3.58 22.85
C ILE A 501 -13.68 3.89 23.45
N ALA A 502 -14.27 2.92 24.17
CA ALA A 502 -15.55 3.10 24.83
C ALA A 502 -15.46 4.15 25.97
N MET A 503 -14.37 4.17 26.77
CA MET A 503 -14.24 5.15 27.85
C MET A 503 -14.03 6.58 27.34
N ASN A 504 -13.16 6.82 26.36
CA ASN A 504 -12.85 8.17 25.90
C ASN A 504 -14.02 8.91 25.24
N TYR A 505 -14.98 8.19 24.65
CA TYR A 505 -16.15 8.81 24.03
C TYR A 505 -17.37 8.91 24.96
N ILE A 506 -17.52 7.97 25.93
CA ILE A 506 -18.63 7.96 26.89
C ILE A 506 -18.39 8.94 28.07
N THR A 507 -17.13 9.23 28.42
CA THR A 507 -16.82 10.05 29.62
C THR A 507 -16.71 11.57 29.38
N VAL A 508 -16.69 12.04 28.12
CA VAL A 508 -16.65 13.48 27.83
C VAL A 508 -18.05 13.95 27.44
N LYS A 509 -18.75 14.51 28.44
CA LYS A 509 -19.98 15.30 28.29
C LYS A 509 -19.77 16.54 27.45
#